data_AF-A0A9J7KYM6-F1
#
_entry.id   AF-A0A9J7KYM6-F1
#
_cell.length_a   1.000
_cell.length_b   1.000
_cell.length_c   1.000
_cell.angle_alpha   90.00
_cell.angle_beta   90.00
_cell.angle_gamma   90.00
#
_symmetry.space_group_name_H-M   'P 1'
#
loop_
_entity.id
_entity.type
_entity.pdbx_description
1 polymer ?
#
loop_
_entity_poly.entity_id
_entity_poly.type
_entity_poly.pdbx_seq_one_letter_code
_entity_poly.pdbx_strand_id
1 'polypeptide(L)'
;MTMDNFQEAVHVTEITHQNLRALLEGCTERVLLIDTRPFLAFNDCHVVMADNTHFPAIIKRRSKGSVGLDLIIKDGDKRGKLLAGFYSDVVVYDESSDGQQHLTRDSTTQLVLNGLRQNCSNCRVAFLKGGFDKFSAEYPDLCQWSSPPVSPFGFSSPTSSATLTAHSTSAFSTATPGSEPVYDRGQPVEILPYLYLGSGYHASRKDMLEALGITALLNVSRTCPNHFESEYMYKCIPVEDTQNADIQAWFQEAIDYIDLVKLSGGRVLVHCHAGVSRSATICLAYLMHTNRVRLDEAFDFVKQRRSVISPNFNFMGQLLQWEAQLHSAAPPSGNAKNCSSHGEVRPFCSSPSTSISSPAPRKRIRSASCAPLARSPCFVFPMPRQDQPLMSPS
;
A
#
# COMPACT_ATOMS: atom_id res chain seq x y z
N MET A 1 20.31 -46.02 -0.95
CA MET A 1 21.07 -44.79 -0.65
C MET A 1 20.36 -43.65 -1.36
N THR A 2 19.50 -42.93 -0.66
CA THR A 2 18.99 -41.63 -1.11
C THR A 2 20.15 -40.63 -1.00
N MET A 3 20.54 -40.03 -2.12
CA MET A 3 21.45 -38.89 -2.09
C MET A 3 20.65 -37.68 -1.62
N ASP A 4 20.77 -37.35 -0.33
CA ASP A 4 20.40 -36.03 0.14
C ASP A 4 21.36 -35.03 -0.50
N ASN A 5 20.90 -34.36 -1.55
CA ASN A 5 21.58 -33.19 -2.11
C ASN A 5 21.53 -32.08 -1.06
N PHE A 6 22.55 -32.03 -0.20
CA PHE A 6 22.87 -30.85 0.58
C PHE A 6 23.27 -29.73 -0.38
N GLN A 7 22.27 -28.99 -0.84
CA GLN A 7 22.46 -27.79 -1.62
C GLN A 7 23.14 -26.76 -0.71
N GLU A 8 24.41 -26.47 -1.00
CA GLU A 8 25.25 -25.61 -0.17
C GLU A 8 24.61 -24.22 -0.09
N ALA A 9 24.28 -23.77 1.13
CA ALA A 9 23.51 -22.55 1.33
C ALA A 9 24.29 -21.34 0.83
N VAL A 10 23.67 -20.52 -0.03
CA VAL A 10 24.35 -19.36 -0.63
C VAL A 10 24.87 -18.42 0.46
N HIS A 11 26.17 -18.13 0.42
CA HIS A 11 26.77 -17.18 1.33
C HIS A 11 26.29 -15.76 1.01
N VAL A 12 25.68 -15.06 1.98
CA VAL A 12 25.32 -13.64 1.82
C VAL A 12 26.55 -12.78 2.04
N THR A 13 27.00 -12.15 0.97
CA THR A 13 28.10 -11.18 0.99
C THR A 13 27.64 -9.82 1.51
N GLU A 14 28.57 -8.96 1.94
CA GLU A 14 28.28 -7.56 2.23
C GLU A 14 28.90 -6.67 1.15
N ILE A 15 28.15 -5.67 0.70
CA ILE A 15 28.60 -4.72 -0.32
C ILE A 15 28.49 -3.28 0.20
N THR A 16 29.28 -2.37 -0.38
CA THR A 16 29.17 -0.93 -0.11
C THR A 16 28.20 -0.26 -1.08
N HIS A 17 27.78 0.95 -0.75
CA HIS A 17 27.04 1.86 -1.63
C HIS A 17 27.77 2.07 -2.98
N GLN A 18 29.09 2.21 -2.99
CA GLN A 18 29.91 2.26 -4.22
C GLN A 18 29.78 0.99 -5.07
N ASN A 19 29.70 -0.19 -4.46
CA ASN A 19 29.49 -1.43 -5.20
C ASN A 19 28.08 -1.52 -5.78
N LEU A 20 27.05 -1.07 -5.05
CA LEU A 20 25.68 -1.02 -5.56
C LEU A 20 25.55 -0.02 -6.72
N ARG A 21 26.18 1.16 -6.62
CA ARG A 21 26.26 2.11 -7.75
C ARG A 21 26.83 1.45 -9.00
N ALA A 22 27.97 0.76 -8.90
CA ALA A 22 28.59 0.09 -10.04
C ALA A 22 27.70 -1.02 -10.65
N LEU A 23 26.89 -1.71 -9.85
CA LEU A 23 25.90 -2.67 -10.34
C LEU A 23 24.77 -1.97 -11.13
N LEU A 24 24.31 -0.81 -10.64
CA LEU A 24 23.25 0.00 -11.27
C LEU A 24 23.71 0.78 -12.51
N GLU A 25 24.99 1.13 -12.61
CA GLU A 25 25.58 1.74 -13.82
C GLU A 25 25.95 0.70 -14.90
N GLY A 26 26.07 -0.58 -14.53
CA GLY A 26 26.54 -1.66 -15.41
C GLY A 26 25.43 -2.43 -16.13
N CYS A 27 24.74 -3.33 -15.43
CA CYS A 27 23.80 -4.30 -16.01
C CYS A 27 22.53 -4.43 -15.14
N THR A 28 21.79 -3.33 -15.00
CA THR A 28 20.57 -3.20 -14.18
C THR A 28 19.60 -4.37 -14.33
N GLU A 29 19.36 -4.86 -15.55
CA GLU A 29 18.41 -5.95 -15.82
C GLU A 29 18.75 -7.26 -15.07
N ARG A 30 20.03 -7.49 -14.76
CA ARG A 30 20.50 -8.69 -14.05
C ARG A 30 20.62 -8.51 -12.54
N VAL A 31 20.23 -7.36 -12.01
CA VAL A 31 20.19 -7.05 -10.59
C VAL A 31 18.74 -7.07 -10.10
N LEU A 32 18.44 -7.85 -9.08
CA LEU A 32 17.21 -7.74 -8.31
C LEU A 32 17.51 -6.99 -7.02
N LEU A 33 16.84 -5.86 -6.81
CA LEU A 33 17.06 -4.99 -5.67
C LEU A 33 15.84 -5.02 -4.75
N ILE A 34 16.03 -5.34 -3.48
CA ILE A 34 14.95 -5.54 -2.50
C ILE A 34 15.11 -4.56 -1.34
N ASP A 35 14.17 -3.62 -1.25
CA ASP A 35 14.04 -2.68 -0.15
C ASP A 35 13.19 -3.32 0.97
N THR A 36 13.77 -3.48 2.15
CA THR A 36 13.10 -4.12 3.30
C THR A 36 12.56 -3.16 4.34
N ARG A 37 12.63 -1.85 4.06
CA ARG A 37 12.09 -0.78 4.91
C ARG A 37 10.56 -0.78 4.91
N PRO A 38 9.91 -0.15 5.90
CA PRO A 38 8.46 0.03 5.90
C PRO A 38 7.96 0.61 4.57
N PHE A 39 6.77 0.17 4.15
CA PHE A 39 6.20 0.56 2.84
C PHE A 39 6.13 2.08 2.65
N LEU A 40 5.85 2.84 3.71
CA LEU A 40 5.76 4.29 3.67
C LEU A 40 7.12 4.93 3.34
N ALA A 41 8.19 4.55 4.05
CA ALA A 41 9.55 5.01 3.78
C ALA A 41 10.00 4.71 2.34
N PHE A 42 9.67 3.53 1.80
CA PHE A 42 9.90 3.20 0.39
C PHE A 42 9.12 4.10 -0.58
N ASN A 43 7.86 4.43 -0.30
CA ASN A 43 7.09 5.31 -1.17
C ASN A 43 7.49 6.79 -1.03
N ASP A 44 8.01 7.20 0.13
CA ASP A 44 8.66 8.50 0.29
C ASP A 44 9.85 8.61 -0.68
N CYS A 45 10.79 7.67 -0.59
CA CYS A 45 11.93 7.56 -1.49
C CYS A 45 12.53 6.15 -1.49
N HIS A 46 13.12 5.68 -2.59
CA HIS A 46 13.82 4.38 -2.68
C HIS A 46 14.88 4.39 -3.79
N VAL A 47 15.78 3.42 -3.79
CA VAL A 47 16.74 3.25 -4.90
C VAL A 47 15.98 2.83 -6.16
N VAL A 48 16.33 3.37 -7.32
CA VAL A 48 15.65 3.07 -8.58
C VAL A 48 15.55 1.56 -8.84
N MET A 49 14.40 1.12 -9.36
CA MET A 49 14.07 -0.28 -9.67
C MET A 49 13.94 -1.24 -8.46
N ALA A 50 14.04 -0.75 -7.21
CA ALA A 50 13.87 -1.60 -6.03
C ALA A 50 12.42 -2.10 -5.84
N ASP A 51 12.26 -3.35 -5.39
CA ASP A 51 10.99 -3.91 -4.94
C ASP A 51 10.84 -3.80 -3.42
N ASN A 52 9.70 -3.29 -2.93
CA ASN A 52 9.44 -3.23 -1.49
C ASN A 52 8.90 -4.55 -0.91
N THR A 53 9.63 -5.05 0.09
CA THR A 53 9.31 -6.27 0.82
C THR A 53 9.36 -6.01 2.32
N HIS A 54 8.28 -5.49 2.88
CA HIS A 54 8.12 -5.36 4.34
C HIS A 54 7.19 -6.42 4.93
N PHE A 55 7.60 -7.04 6.05
CA PHE A 55 6.77 -8.02 6.76
C PHE A 55 6.11 -7.42 8.02
N PRO A 56 4.77 -7.45 8.12
CA PRO A 56 4.07 -7.08 9.36
C PRO A 56 4.40 -8.08 10.49
N ALA A 57 4.23 -7.63 11.74
CA ALA A 57 4.63 -8.39 12.93
C ALA A 57 4.04 -9.82 13.01
N ILE A 58 2.86 -10.05 12.43
CA ILE A 58 2.24 -11.39 12.37
C ILE A 58 3.02 -12.38 11.51
N ILE A 59 3.63 -11.94 10.40
CA ILE A 59 4.50 -12.79 9.56
C ILE A 59 5.83 -13.01 10.28
N LYS A 60 6.44 -11.96 10.84
CA LYS A 60 7.68 -12.04 11.62
C LYS A 60 7.59 -13.05 12.78
N ARG A 61 6.44 -13.11 13.47
CA ARG A 61 6.17 -14.09 14.54
C ARG A 61 5.94 -15.52 14.04
N ARG A 62 5.36 -15.70 12.84
CA ARG A 62 4.99 -17.02 12.29
C ARG A 62 6.10 -17.66 11.45
N SER A 63 7.05 -16.88 10.94
CA SER A 63 8.13 -17.31 10.02
C SER A 63 9.13 -18.31 10.62
N LYS A 64 9.26 -18.38 11.96
CA LYS A 64 10.27 -19.20 12.65
C LYS A 64 11.71 -18.97 12.16
N GLY A 65 12.00 -17.78 11.62
CA GLY A 65 13.33 -17.38 11.15
C GLY A 65 13.56 -17.45 9.63
N SER A 66 12.59 -17.88 8.82
CA SER A 66 12.69 -17.82 7.35
C SER A 66 11.31 -17.67 6.68
N VAL A 67 11.27 -17.20 5.44
CA VAL A 67 10.05 -17.01 4.65
C VAL A 67 10.23 -17.55 3.22
N GLY A 68 9.13 -17.96 2.59
CA GLY A 68 9.15 -18.43 1.20
C GLY A 68 9.37 -17.28 0.20
N LEU A 69 9.89 -17.63 -0.98
CA LEU A 69 10.10 -16.67 -2.07
C LEU A 69 8.81 -15.99 -2.56
N ASP A 70 7.65 -16.61 -2.37
CA ASP A 70 6.33 -16.03 -2.65
C ASP A 70 5.98 -14.83 -1.75
N LEU A 71 6.49 -14.81 -0.52
CA LEU A 71 6.33 -13.67 0.40
C LEU A 71 7.39 -12.60 0.14
N ILE A 72 8.60 -13.00 -0.28
CA ILE A 72 9.68 -12.07 -0.60
C ILE A 72 9.42 -11.37 -1.94
N ILE A 73 9.12 -12.13 -3.00
CA ILE A 73 8.96 -11.61 -4.36
C ILE A 73 7.54 -11.92 -4.81
N LYS A 74 6.65 -10.94 -4.63
CA LYS A 74 5.22 -11.02 -4.95
C LYS A 74 4.98 -11.15 -6.46
N ASP A 75 5.87 -10.56 -7.26
CA ASP A 75 5.85 -10.63 -8.72
C ASP A 75 6.24 -12.04 -9.20
N GLY A 76 5.32 -12.69 -9.93
CA GLY A 76 5.50 -14.04 -10.44
C GLY A 76 6.63 -14.17 -11.46
N ASP A 77 6.82 -13.15 -12.31
CA ASP A 77 7.80 -13.16 -13.40
C ASP A 77 9.20 -12.87 -12.86
N LYS A 78 9.35 -11.91 -11.93
CA LYS A 78 10.62 -11.69 -11.21
C LYS A 78 11.03 -12.92 -10.41
N ARG A 79 10.08 -13.58 -9.73
CA ARG A 79 10.34 -14.83 -9.00
C ARG A 79 10.73 -15.98 -9.95
N GLY A 80 10.08 -16.08 -11.11
CA GLY A 80 10.45 -17.02 -12.17
C GLY A 80 11.87 -16.77 -12.72
N LYS A 81 12.20 -15.50 -13.02
CA LYS A 81 13.54 -15.07 -13.45
C LYS A 81 14.62 -15.40 -12.42
N LEU A 82 14.35 -15.21 -11.13
CA LEU A 82 15.28 -15.58 -10.06
C LEU A 82 15.54 -17.09 -10.01
N LEU A 83 14.48 -17.90 -10.03
CA LEU A 83 14.59 -19.36 -10.03
C LEU A 83 15.29 -19.89 -11.29
N ALA A 84 15.13 -19.22 -12.43
CA ALA A 84 15.82 -19.52 -13.68
C ALA A 84 17.29 -19.05 -13.74
N GLY A 85 17.81 -18.38 -12.71
CA GLY A 85 19.19 -17.86 -12.69
C GLY A 85 19.43 -16.64 -13.59
N PHE A 86 18.38 -15.89 -13.95
CA PHE A 86 18.50 -14.69 -14.78
C PHE A 86 19.28 -13.59 -14.06
N TYR A 87 18.92 -13.31 -12.80
CA TYR A 87 19.63 -12.36 -11.96
C TYR A 87 21.00 -12.91 -11.55
N SER A 88 22.07 -12.17 -11.81
CA SER A 88 23.40 -12.47 -11.25
C SER A 88 23.48 -12.09 -9.77
N ASP A 89 22.73 -11.05 -9.40
CA ASP A 89 22.83 -10.37 -8.11
C ASP A 89 21.44 -10.13 -7.51
N VAL A 90 21.27 -10.50 -6.24
CA VAL A 90 20.14 -10.08 -5.42
C VAL A 90 20.67 -9.25 -4.26
N VAL A 91 20.41 -7.95 -4.27
CA VAL A 91 20.85 -7.02 -3.24
C VAL A 91 19.66 -6.69 -2.32
N VAL A 92 19.88 -6.81 -1.02
CA VAL A 92 18.89 -6.52 0.03
C VAL A 92 19.40 -5.40 0.91
N TYR A 93 18.55 -4.41 1.21
CA TYR A 93 18.91 -3.30 2.09
C TYR A 93 17.76 -2.90 3.03
N ASP A 94 18.11 -2.23 4.13
CA ASP A 94 17.20 -1.60 5.08
C ASP A 94 17.52 -0.10 5.22
N GLU A 95 17.07 0.57 6.29
CA GLU A 95 17.29 2.01 6.46
C GLU A 95 18.78 2.35 6.59
N SER A 96 19.49 1.72 7.53
CA SER A 96 20.82 2.19 7.92
C SER A 96 21.74 1.12 8.56
N SER A 97 21.41 -0.17 8.51
CA SER A 97 22.22 -1.18 9.20
C SER A 97 23.61 -1.33 8.56
N ASP A 98 24.67 -1.14 9.36
CA ASP A 98 26.06 -1.13 8.87
C ASP A 98 26.67 -2.53 8.62
N GLY A 99 25.89 -3.59 8.79
CA GLY A 99 26.28 -4.97 8.52
C GLY A 99 25.26 -5.98 9.05
N GLN A 100 25.33 -7.21 8.55
CA GLN A 100 24.42 -8.31 8.88
C GLN A 100 24.44 -8.65 10.38
N GLN A 101 25.57 -8.41 11.06
CA GLN A 101 25.70 -8.59 12.51
C GLN A 101 24.83 -7.65 13.36
N HIS A 102 24.34 -6.56 12.79
CA HIS A 102 23.46 -5.60 13.48
C HIS A 102 21.97 -5.90 13.28
N LEU A 103 21.62 -6.85 12.40
CA LEU A 103 20.23 -7.20 12.12
C LEU A 103 19.62 -8.03 13.27
N THR A 104 18.42 -7.65 13.73
CA THR A 104 17.68 -8.51 14.66
C THR A 104 17.17 -9.76 13.95
N ARG A 105 17.08 -10.89 14.68
CA ARG A 105 16.66 -12.19 14.11
C ARG A 105 15.25 -12.21 13.50
N ASP A 106 14.40 -11.28 13.92
CA ASP A 106 13.02 -11.08 13.50
C ASP A 106 12.82 -9.86 12.58
N SER A 107 13.90 -9.13 12.25
CA SER A 107 13.87 -8.05 11.27
C SER A 107 13.40 -8.56 9.91
N THR A 108 12.76 -7.67 9.14
CA THR A 108 12.36 -7.97 7.76
C THR A 108 13.58 -8.42 6.95
N THR A 109 14.66 -7.64 7.03
CA THR A 109 15.95 -7.85 6.38
C THR A 109 16.49 -9.25 6.63
N GLN A 110 16.57 -9.68 7.90
CA GLN A 110 17.13 -11.00 8.24
C GLN A 110 16.24 -12.16 7.74
N LEU A 111 14.92 -12.00 7.76
CA LEU A 111 13.98 -13.00 7.24
C LEU A 111 14.07 -13.11 5.71
N VAL A 112 14.17 -11.99 4.99
CA VAL A 112 14.40 -11.95 3.54
C VAL A 112 15.72 -12.63 3.19
N LEU A 113 16.82 -12.25 3.85
CA LEU A 113 18.14 -12.86 3.63
C LEU A 113 18.11 -14.38 3.90
N ASN A 114 17.48 -14.84 4.97
CA ASN A 114 17.37 -16.27 5.27
C ASN A 114 16.53 -17.02 4.23
N GLY A 115 15.43 -16.45 3.76
CA GLY A 115 14.61 -17.04 2.69
C GLY A 115 15.36 -17.14 1.37
N LEU A 116 16.10 -16.09 0.98
CA LEU A 116 16.94 -16.10 -0.22
C LEU A 116 18.06 -17.16 -0.12
N ARG A 117 18.78 -17.23 1.02
CA ARG A 117 19.84 -18.25 1.26
C ARG A 117 19.36 -19.69 1.09
N GLN A 118 18.09 -19.96 1.41
CA GLN A 118 17.50 -21.30 1.39
C GLN A 118 16.92 -21.70 0.02
N ASN A 119 16.60 -20.72 -0.84
CA ASN A 119 15.86 -20.97 -2.08
C ASN A 119 16.61 -20.51 -3.34
N CYS A 120 17.71 -19.77 -3.20
CA CYS A 120 18.57 -19.35 -4.30
C CYS A 120 19.87 -20.18 -4.32
N SER A 121 20.38 -20.47 -5.50
CA SER A 121 21.71 -21.12 -5.69
C SER A 121 22.50 -20.60 -6.89
N ASN A 122 21.85 -19.92 -7.84
CA ASN A 122 22.45 -19.47 -9.10
C ASN A 122 22.77 -17.95 -9.14
N CYS A 123 22.76 -17.27 -8.00
CA CYS A 123 22.99 -15.82 -7.89
C CYS A 123 23.76 -15.46 -6.62
N ARG A 124 24.53 -14.36 -6.66
CA ARG A 124 25.10 -13.74 -5.46
C ARG A 124 23.99 -13.05 -4.69
N VAL A 125 23.80 -13.41 -3.42
CA VAL A 125 22.95 -12.63 -2.50
C VAL A 125 23.85 -11.70 -1.69
N ALA A 126 23.48 -10.43 -1.60
CA ALA A 126 24.28 -9.40 -0.94
C ALA A 126 23.42 -8.52 -0.01
N PHE A 127 24.00 -8.12 1.11
CA PHE A 127 23.46 -7.10 2.01
C PHE A 127 24.20 -5.76 1.80
N LEU A 128 23.46 -4.66 1.67
CA LEU A 128 24.02 -3.31 1.53
C LEU A 128 24.35 -2.71 2.90
N LYS A 129 25.65 -2.47 3.15
CA LYS A 129 26.08 -1.82 4.40
C LYS A 129 25.73 -0.34 4.40
N GLY A 130 25.15 0.11 5.51
CA GLY A 130 24.72 1.49 5.71
C GLY A 130 23.34 1.80 5.14
N GLY A 131 22.64 0.78 4.63
CA GLY A 131 21.26 0.87 4.15
C GLY A 131 21.02 1.94 3.08
N PHE A 132 19.76 2.37 3.02
CA PHE A 132 19.31 3.45 2.15
C PHE A 132 19.87 4.81 2.54
N ASP A 133 20.01 5.11 3.84
CA ASP A 133 20.46 6.40 4.36
C ASP A 133 21.83 6.79 3.76
N LYS A 134 22.81 5.88 3.81
CA LYS A 134 24.15 6.17 3.24
C LYS A 134 24.15 6.16 1.72
N PHE A 135 23.34 5.33 1.07
CA PHE A 135 23.29 5.27 -0.39
C PHE A 135 22.66 6.54 -0.98
N SER A 136 21.51 6.97 -0.45
CA SER A 136 20.77 8.15 -0.93
C SER A 136 21.50 9.46 -0.67
N ALA A 137 22.28 9.54 0.43
CA ALA A 137 23.14 10.68 0.73
C ALA A 137 24.31 10.85 -0.25
N GLU A 138 24.87 9.76 -0.79
CA GLU A 138 25.98 9.82 -1.76
C GLU A 138 25.49 9.85 -3.22
N TYR A 139 24.38 9.16 -3.54
CA TYR A 139 23.86 9.01 -4.90
C TYR A 139 22.35 9.33 -5.00
N PRO A 140 21.94 10.59 -4.71
CA PRO A 140 20.53 10.99 -4.74
C PRO A 140 19.88 10.84 -6.14
N ASP A 141 20.67 10.96 -7.21
CA ASP A 141 20.22 10.78 -8.61
C ASP A 141 19.87 9.33 -8.97
N LEU A 142 20.32 8.36 -8.16
CA LEU A 142 19.96 6.93 -8.28
C LEU A 142 18.79 6.57 -7.34
N CYS A 143 18.09 7.56 -6.79
CA CYS A 143 16.92 7.37 -5.96
C CYS A 143 15.67 7.97 -6.62
N GLN A 144 14.56 7.25 -6.55
CA GLN A 144 13.23 7.75 -6.91
C GLN A 144 12.58 8.37 -5.68
N TRP A 145 12.07 9.60 -5.83
CA TRP A 145 11.42 10.38 -4.77
C TRP A 145 9.97 10.68 -5.16
N SER A 146 9.01 10.49 -4.25
CA SER A 146 7.58 10.84 -4.52
C SER A 146 7.30 12.35 -4.41
N SER A 147 8.30 13.14 -4.03
CA SER A 147 8.30 14.59 -4.15
C SER A 147 9.74 15.03 -4.37
N PRO A 148 10.03 16.01 -5.25
CA PRO A 148 11.39 16.43 -5.52
C PRO A 148 12.05 16.92 -4.21
N PRO A 149 13.27 16.47 -3.88
CA PRO A 149 13.91 16.82 -2.63
C PRO A 149 14.11 18.33 -2.54
N VAL A 150 13.50 18.96 -1.53
CA VAL A 150 13.71 20.38 -1.22
C VAL A 150 15.18 20.60 -0.90
N SER A 151 15.90 21.17 -1.86
CA SER A 151 17.34 21.40 -1.78
C SER A 151 17.65 22.35 -0.59
N PRO A 152 18.46 21.96 0.40
CA PRO A 152 18.74 22.82 1.55
C PRO A 152 19.55 24.09 1.22
N PHE A 153 20.07 24.21 -0.01
CA PHE A 153 20.85 25.33 -0.49
C PHE A 153 20.37 25.74 -1.89
N GLY A 154 19.70 26.89 -1.98
CA GLY A 154 19.09 27.38 -3.22
C GLY A 154 18.63 28.83 -3.09
N PHE A 155 19.57 29.75 -2.90
CA PHE A 155 19.30 31.19 -2.83
C PHE A 155 18.70 31.67 -4.16
N SER A 156 17.39 31.95 -4.18
CA SER A 156 16.70 32.58 -5.31
C SER A 156 16.16 33.94 -4.86
N SER A 157 16.79 35.00 -5.36
CA SER A 157 16.53 36.38 -4.92
C SER A 157 15.11 36.86 -5.27
N PRO A 158 14.48 37.67 -4.41
CA PRO A 158 13.18 38.26 -4.72
C PRO A 158 13.35 39.35 -5.79
N THR A 159 12.58 39.28 -6.87
CA THR A 159 12.54 40.33 -7.90
C THR A 159 11.11 40.82 -8.09
N SER A 160 10.95 42.14 -8.17
CA SER A 160 9.73 42.87 -8.56
C SER A 160 8.58 42.95 -7.55
N SER A 161 8.75 43.91 -6.65
CA SER A 161 7.73 44.73 -5.98
C SER A 161 6.34 44.82 -6.64
N ALA A 162 5.30 44.68 -5.83
CA ALA A 162 4.02 45.37 -6.03
C ALA A 162 3.56 45.96 -4.68
N THR A 163 3.19 47.24 -4.69
CA THR A 163 3.05 48.09 -3.49
C THR A 163 1.80 47.76 -2.67
N LEU A 164 1.95 47.66 -1.34
CA LEU A 164 0.83 47.63 -0.40
C LEU A 164 0.22 49.03 -0.25
N THR A 165 -1.05 49.20 -0.63
CA THR A 165 -1.89 50.32 -0.19
C THR A 165 -3.09 49.79 0.57
N ALA A 166 -3.07 49.94 1.89
CA ALA A 166 -4.18 49.56 2.77
C ALA A 166 -5.18 50.71 2.88
N HIS A 167 -6.43 50.49 2.46
CA HIS A 167 -7.56 51.38 2.76
C HIS A 167 -8.73 50.57 3.32
N SER A 168 -9.09 50.89 4.56
CA SER A 168 -10.26 50.35 5.26
C SER A 168 -11.49 51.21 4.97
N THR A 169 -12.53 50.63 4.39
CA THR A 169 -13.89 51.22 4.40
C THR A 169 -14.94 50.12 4.60
N SER A 170 -16.02 50.48 5.29
CA SER A 170 -17.01 49.57 5.86
C SER A 170 -18.12 49.11 4.92
N ALA A 171 -18.51 47.84 5.06
CA ALA A 171 -19.88 47.31 4.98
C ALA A 171 -20.81 47.77 3.83
N PHE A 172 -21.01 46.90 2.84
CA PHE A 172 -22.35 46.35 2.53
C PHE A 172 -22.23 45.01 1.77
N SER A 173 -23.22 44.13 1.91
CA SER A 173 -23.19 42.78 1.30
C SER A 173 -23.60 42.77 -0.18
N THR A 174 -22.71 42.33 -1.06
CA THR A 174 -23.03 41.64 -2.33
C THR A 174 -21.92 40.62 -2.63
N ALA A 175 -22.26 39.49 -3.25
CA ALA A 175 -21.36 38.33 -3.35
C ALA A 175 -20.21 38.50 -4.35
N THR A 176 -19.01 38.04 -3.97
CA THR A 176 -17.80 38.06 -4.80
C THR A 176 -17.29 36.62 -5.02
N PRO A 177 -17.00 36.18 -6.26
CA PRO A 177 -16.32 34.91 -6.49
C PRO A 177 -14.82 35.08 -6.21
N GLY A 178 -14.25 34.25 -5.31
CA GLY A 178 -12.80 34.27 -5.03
C GLY A 178 -12.34 33.92 -3.60
N SER A 179 -13.22 33.45 -2.71
CA SER A 179 -12.83 33.04 -1.34
C SER A 179 -12.39 31.57 -1.27
N GLU A 180 -11.37 31.19 -2.04
CA GLU A 180 -10.81 29.84 -1.99
C GLU A 180 -9.90 29.66 -0.77
N PRO A 181 -9.97 28.51 -0.05
CA PRO A 181 -9.07 28.24 1.06
C PRO A 181 -7.61 28.16 0.59
N VAL A 182 -6.67 28.68 1.40
CA VAL A 182 -5.24 28.71 1.06
C VAL A 182 -4.67 27.32 0.77
N TYR A 183 -5.27 26.26 1.33
CA TYR A 183 -4.86 24.86 1.16
C TYR A 183 -5.30 24.19 -0.15
N ASP A 184 -6.10 24.88 -0.97
CA ASP A 184 -6.49 24.44 -2.32
C ASP A 184 -5.75 25.22 -3.43
N ARG A 185 -4.78 26.08 -3.07
CA ARG A 185 -3.93 26.83 -4.01
C ARG A 185 -2.82 25.99 -4.68
N GLY A 186 -2.99 24.66 -4.74
CA GLY A 186 -2.01 23.72 -5.27
C GLY A 186 -2.67 22.63 -6.11
N GLN A 187 -1.87 21.65 -6.52
CA GLN A 187 -2.39 20.41 -7.11
C GLN A 187 -2.89 19.45 -6.01
N PRO A 188 -3.79 18.50 -6.32
CA PRO A 188 -4.06 17.39 -5.41
C PRO A 188 -2.78 16.60 -5.14
N VAL A 189 -2.61 16.13 -3.91
CA VAL A 189 -1.34 15.55 -3.46
C VAL A 189 -1.23 14.08 -3.84
N GLU A 190 -0.05 13.66 -4.27
CA GLU A 190 0.26 12.24 -4.50
C GLU A 190 0.43 11.52 -3.17
N ILE A 191 -0.41 10.52 -2.89
CA ILE A 191 -0.28 9.64 -1.73
C ILE A 191 0.50 8.39 -2.12
N LEU A 192 0.20 7.82 -3.29
CA LEU A 192 0.95 6.75 -3.95
C LEU A 192 0.96 7.04 -5.47
N PRO A 193 1.82 6.41 -6.29
CA PRO A 193 1.93 6.68 -7.74
C PRO A 193 0.63 6.51 -8.57
N TYR A 194 -0.42 5.95 -7.98
CA TYR A 194 -1.75 5.75 -8.56
C TYR A 194 -2.90 6.33 -7.70
N LEU A 195 -2.61 6.96 -6.57
CA LEU A 195 -3.59 7.43 -5.58
C LEU A 195 -3.30 8.89 -5.17
N TYR A 196 -4.20 9.80 -5.52
CA TYR A 196 -4.13 11.22 -5.20
C TYR A 196 -5.25 11.62 -4.23
N LEU A 197 -4.96 12.60 -3.36
CA LEU A 197 -5.91 13.15 -2.39
C LEU A 197 -6.19 14.63 -2.68
N GLY A 198 -7.47 15.00 -2.78
CA GLY A 198 -7.86 16.39 -3.07
C GLY A 198 -9.22 16.84 -2.53
N SER A 199 -9.53 18.08 -2.88
CA SER A 199 -10.80 18.78 -2.65
C SER A 199 -11.69 18.74 -3.91
N GLY A 200 -12.93 19.20 -3.79
CA GLY A 200 -13.84 19.33 -4.93
C GLY A 200 -13.34 20.36 -5.96
N TYR A 201 -12.54 21.34 -5.51
CA TYR A 201 -11.84 22.26 -6.39
C TYR A 201 -10.86 21.51 -7.31
N HIS A 202 -9.98 20.66 -6.77
CA HIS A 202 -9.06 19.85 -7.59
C HIS A 202 -9.81 18.96 -8.60
N ALA A 203 -10.96 18.39 -8.20
CA ALA A 203 -11.79 17.58 -9.08
C ALA A 203 -12.51 18.37 -10.21
N SER A 204 -12.64 19.70 -10.06
CA SER A 204 -13.23 20.58 -11.09
C SER A 204 -12.20 21.09 -12.12
N ARG A 205 -10.91 20.80 -11.92
CA ARG A 205 -9.79 21.36 -12.68
C ARG A 205 -9.20 20.35 -13.66
N LYS A 206 -9.85 20.23 -14.83
CA LYS A 206 -9.45 19.31 -15.92
C LYS A 206 -7.96 19.42 -16.28
N ASP A 207 -7.41 20.62 -16.29
CA ASP A 207 -5.99 20.89 -16.55
C ASP A 207 -5.05 20.23 -15.52
N MET A 208 -5.46 20.16 -14.24
CA MET A 208 -4.71 19.42 -13.21
C MET A 208 -4.88 17.90 -13.36
N LEU A 209 -6.09 17.45 -13.69
CA LEU A 209 -6.38 16.01 -13.88
C LEU A 209 -5.58 15.43 -15.04
N GLU A 210 -5.53 16.14 -16.18
CA GLU A 210 -4.74 15.77 -17.36
C GLU A 210 -3.23 15.80 -17.06
N ALA A 211 -2.72 16.87 -16.44
CA ALA A 211 -1.30 17.00 -16.12
C ALA A 211 -0.79 15.92 -15.15
N LEU A 212 -1.65 15.41 -14.26
CA LEU A 212 -1.33 14.32 -13.33
C LEU A 212 -1.65 12.93 -13.89
N GLY A 213 -2.21 12.82 -15.10
CA GLY A 213 -2.60 11.55 -15.72
C GLY A 213 -3.71 10.83 -14.95
N ILE A 214 -4.62 11.56 -14.32
CA ILE A 214 -5.78 10.98 -13.63
C ILE A 214 -6.69 10.30 -14.66
N THR A 215 -7.10 9.07 -14.38
CA THR A 215 -8.03 8.29 -15.23
C THR A 215 -9.38 8.06 -14.54
N ALA A 216 -9.44 8.27 -13.23
CA ALA A 216 -10.62 7.99 -12.42
C ALA A 216 -10.75 8.95 -11.23
N LEU A 217 -11.98 9.18 -10.78
CA LEU A 217 -12.28 9.95 -9.58
C LEU A 217 -13.18 9.17 -8.63
N LEU A 218 -12.93 9.34 -7.33
CA LEU A 218 -13.74 8.83 -6.24
C LEU A 218 -14.26 10.01 -5.40
N ASN A 219 -15.52 10.37 -5.61
CA ASN A 219 -16.20 11.47 -4.94
C ASN A 219 -16.82 10.98 -3.62
N VAL A 220 -16.17 11.27 -2.50
CA VAL A 220 -16.59 10.93 -1.14
C VAL A 220 -17.42 12.08 -0.54
N SER A 221 -18.49 12.47 -1.25
CA SER A 221 -19.37 13.56 -0.84
C SER A 221 -20.79 13.41 -1.40
N ARG A 222 -21.79 13.87 -0.64
CA ARG A 222 -23.16 14.07 -1.15
C ARG A 222 -23.35 15.35 -1.97
N THR A 223 -22.55 16.38 -1.68
CA THR A 223 -22.83 17.77 -2.12
C THR A 223 -21.86 18.28 -3.17
N CYS A 224 -20.82 17.51 -3.51
CA CYS A 224 -19.88 17.88 -4.56
C CYS A 224 -20.38 17.30 -5.88
N PRO A 225 -20.58 18.12 -6.93
CA PRO A 225 -20.89 17.59 -8.25
C PRO A 225 -19.69 16.80 -8.77
N ASN A 226 -19.97 15.82 -9.64
CA ASN A 226 -18.96 15.26 -10.50
C ASN A 226 -18.71 16.24 -11.67
N HIS A 227 -17.51 16.24 -12.22
CA HIS A 227 -17.14 17.05 -13.38
C HIS A 227 -16.57 16.13 -14.46
N PHE A 228 -16.80 16.43 -15.74
CA PHE A 228 -16.20 15.65 -16.84
C PHE A 228 -16.54 14.13 -16.81
N GLU A 229 -17.75 13.75 -16.36
CA GLU A 229 -18.18 12.33 -16.21
C GLU A 229 -18.17 11.52 -17.52
N SER A 230 -18.11 12.19 -18.68
CA SER A 230 -17.96 11.56 -20.00
C SER A 230 -16.51 11.21 -20.35
N GLU A 231 -15.54 11.69 -19.59
CA GLU A 231 -14.09 11.60 -19.89
C GLU A 231 -13.31 10.77 -18.85
N TYR A 232 -13.79 10.73 -17.60
CA TYR A 232 -13.14 9.99 -16.50
C TYR A 232 -14.06 8.92 -15.92
N MET A 233 -13.50 7.82 -15.42
CA MET A 233 -14.27 6.87 -14.62
C MET A 233 -14.67 7.51 -13.29
N TYR A 234 -15.95 7.41 -12.92
CA TYR A 234 -16.47 7.99 -11.68
C TYR A 234 -17.08 6.95 -10.75
N LYS A 235 -16.85 7.15 -9.45
CA LYS A 235 -17.58 6.49 -8.38
C LYS A 235 -17.93 7.50 -7.28
N CYS A 236 -19.15 7.43 -6.78
CA CYS A 236 -19.64 8.30 -5.70
C CYS A 236 -19.90 7.48 -4.44
N ILE A 237 -19.38 7.97 -3.31
CA ILE A 237 -19.67 7.46 -1.96
C ILE A 237 -20.39 8.60 -1.22
N PRO A 238 -21.74 8.55 -1.11
CA PRO A 238 -22.57 9.68 -0.70
C PRO A 238 -22.57 9.89 0.82
N VAL A 239 -21.40 10.21 1.37
CA VAL A 239 -21.14 10.39 2.81
C VAL A 239 -21.05 11.88 3.19
N GLU A 240 -21.68 12.22 4.31
CA GLU A 240 -21.65 13.55 4.93
C GLU A 240 -20.52 13.65 5.97
N ASP A 241 -19.98 14.85 6.20
CA ASP A 241 -18.88 15.07 7.14
C ASP A 241 -19.40 15.29 8.58
N THR A 242 -20.09 14.30 9.13
CA THR A 242 -20.79 14.44 10.41
C THR A 242 -20.35 13.39 11.43
N GLN A 243 -20.59 13.71 12.71
CA GLN A 243 -20.27 12.84 13.84
C GLN A 243 -21.11 11.55 13.89
N ASN A 244 -22.11 11.41 13.02
CA ASN A 244 -23.04 10.28 12.99
C ASN A 244 -22.96 9.48 11.68
N ALA A 245 -22.15 9.90 10.71
CA ALA A 245 -22.03 9.20 9.43
C ALA A 245 -21.18 7.93 9.57
N ASP A 246 -21.65 6.82 9.00
CA ASP A 246 -20.88 5.59 8.82
C ASP A 246 -20.12 5.67 7.49
N ILE A 247 -18.80 5.90 7.58
CA ILE A 247 -17.90 5.88 6.42
C ILE A 247 -17.17 4.53 6.33
N GLN A 248 -17.04 3.78 7.43
CA GLN A 248 -16.42 2.46 7.48
C GLN A 248 -17.16 1.44 6.62
N ALA A 249 -18.49 1.49 6.57
CA ALA A 249 -19.31 0.66 5.68
C ALA A 249 -18.88 0.76 4.21
N TRP A 250 -18.25 1.86 3.80
CA TRP A 250 -17.79 2.12 2.43
C TRP A 250 -16.32 1.81 2.20
N PHE A 251 -15.54 1.41 3.22
CA PHE A 251 -14.10 1.21 3.08
C PHE A 251 -13.77 0.13 2.04
N GLN A 252 -14.40 -1.04 2.10
CA GLN A 252 -14.11 -2.11 1.12
C GLN A 252 -14.50 -1.68 -0.30
N GLU A 253 -15.66 -1.05 -0.48
CA GLU A 253 -16.11 -0.57 -1.79
C GLU A 253 -15.21 0.54 -2.37
N ALA A 254 -14.63 1.39 -1.52
CA ALA A 254 -13.61 2.36 -1.93
C ALA A 254 -12.28 1.69 -2.31
N ILE A 255 -11.84 0.71 -1.51
CA ILE A 255 -10.60 -0.05 -1.73
C ILE A 255 -10.67 -0.81 -3.06
N ASP A 256 -11.75 -1.55 -3.30
CA ASP A 256 -11.95 -2.34 -4.52
C ASP A 256 -11.92 -1.44 -5.78
N TYR A 257 -12.42 -0.20 -5.68
CA TYR A 257 -12.37 0.77 -6.77
C TYR A 257 -10.96 1.35 -7.01
N ILE A 258 -10.22 1.67 -5.94
CA ILE A 258 -8.83 2.13 -6.06
C ILE A 258 -7.95 1.02 -6.64
N ASP A 259 -8.12 -0.22 -6.19
CA ASP A 259 -7.38 -1.37 -6.72
C ASP A 259 -7.78 -1.70 -8.18
N LEU A 260 -9.04 -1.53 -8.58
CA LEU A 260 -9.46 -1.65 -9.99
C LEU A 260 -8.69 -0.66 -10.88
N VAL A 261 -8.63 0.62 -10.49
CA VAL A 261 -7.92 1.67 -11.25
C VAL A 261 -6.43 1.37 -11.33
N LYS A 262 -5.82 1.00 -10.21
CA LYS A 262 -4.42 0.58 -10.11
C LYS A 262 -4.10 -0.62 -11.03
N LEU A 263 -4.94 -1.65 -11.03
CA LEU A 263 -4.76 -2.85 -11.87
C LEU A 263 -4.91 -2.55 -13.36
N SER A 264 -5.67 -1.51 -13.73
CA SER A 264 -5.73 -0.99 -15.11
C SER A 264 -4.55 -0.08 -15.50
N GLY A 265 -3.56 0.13 -14.62
CA GLY A 265 -2.45 1.05 -14.84
C GLY A 265 -2.83 2.54 -14.75
N GLY A 266 -4.03 2.84 -14.26
CA GLY A 266 -4.57 4.20 -14.13
C GLY A 266 -4.19 4.88 -12.81
N ARG A 267 -4.69 6.10 -12.64
CA ARG A 267 -4.51 6.93 -11.43
C ARG A 267 -5.86 7.47 -10.96
N VAL A 268 -6.14 7.37 -9.65
CA VAL A 268 -7.39 7.82 -9.05
C VAL A 268 -7.21 9.04 -8.15
N LEU A 269 -8.04 10.06 -8.34
CA LEU A 269 -8.21 11.17 -7.39
C LEU A 269 -9.36 10.86 -6.42
N VAL A 270 -9.03 10.66 -5.15
CA VAL A 270 -10.01 10.58 -4.06
C VAL A 270 -10.25 11.98 -3.51
N HIS A 271 -11.48 12.47 -3.62
CA HIS A 271 -11.83 13.82 -3.18
C HIS A 271 -13.11 13.86 -2.36
N CYS A 272 -13.29 14.94 -1.60
CA CYS A 272 -14.56 15.28 -0.98
C CYS A 272 -14.83 16.77 -1.24
N HIS A 273 -15.39 17.53 -0.28
CA HIS A 273 -15.50 18.98 -0.41
C HIS A 273 -14.15 19.69 -0.21
N ALA A 274 -13.57 19.65 1.00
CA ALA A 274 -12.33 20.36 1.34
C ALA A 274 -11.04 19.52 1.22
N GLY A 275 -11.15 18.21 1.00
CA GLY A 275 -9.98 17.32 1.02
C GLY A 275 -9.30 17.22 2.39
N VAL A 276 -10.08 17.34 3.48
CA VAL A 276 -9.61 17.41 4.87
C VAL A 276 -9.99 16.17 5.68
N SER A 277 -11.25 15.76 5.63
CA SER A 277 -11.81 14.67 6.45
C SER A 277 -12.17 13.46 5.58
N ARG A 278 -13.38 13.39 5.00
CA ARG A 278 -13.90 12.21 4.26
C ARG A 278 -12.93 11.53 3.30
N SER A 279 -12.32 12.26 2.35
CA SER A 279 -11.39 11.67 1.39
C SER A 279 -10.08 11.22 2.03
N ALA A 280 -9.57 11.97 3.01
CA ALA A 280 -8.40 11.57 3.78
C ALA A 280 -8.68 10.27 4.57
N THR A 281 -9.86 10.13 5.18
CA THR A 281 -10.30 8.89 5.84
C THR A 281 -10.27 7.69 4.89
N ILE A 282 -10.75 7.84 3.65
CA ILE A 282 -10.66 6.76 2.64
C ILE A 282 -9.20 6.43 2.29
N CYS A 283 -8.34 7.42 2.09
CA CYS A 283 -6.91 7.18 1.85
C CYS A 283 -6.22 6.44 3.02
N LEU A 284 -6.54 6.79 4.26
CA LEU A 284 -6.02 6.12 5.46
C LEU A 284 -6.52 4.68 5.58
N ALA A 285 -7.82 4.44 5.33
CA ALA A 285 -8.41 3.11 5.31
C ALA A 285 -7.79 2.20 4.23
N TYR A 286 -7.51 2.78 3.05
CA TYR A 286 -6.80 2.11 1.96
C TYR A 286 -5.38 1.72 2.37
N LEU A 287 -4.56 2.68 2.81
CA LEU A 287 -3.16 2.43 3.22
C LEU A 287 -3.05 1.31 4.27
N MET A 288 -3.87 1.33 5.32
CA MET A 288 -3.89 0.26 6.32
C MET A 288 -4.23 -1.10 5.72
N HIS A 289 -5.22 -1.16 4.82
CA HIS A 289 -5.67 -2.41 4.20
C HIS A 289 -4.62 -2.99 3.23
N THR A 290 -4.15 -2.21 2.26
CA THR A 290 -3.26 -2.68 1.20
C THR A 290 -1.82 -2.82 1.65
N ASN A 291 -1.36 -1.98 2.58
CA ASN A 291 0.05 -1.90 2.94
C ASN A 291 0.36 -2.44 4.34
N ARG A 292 -0.68 -2.80 5.11
CA ARG A 292 -0.57 -3.39 6.47
C ARG A 292 0.24 -2.53 7.43
N VAL A 293 0.19 -1.22 7.21
CA VAL A 293 0.68 -0.17 8.11
C VAL A 293 -0.38 0.12 9.17
N ARG A 294 0.05 0.70 10.27
CA ARG A 294 -0.84 1.11 11.36
C ARG A 294 -1.56 2.44 11.05
N LEU A 295 -2.58 2.78 11.85
CA LEU A 295 -3.31 4.03 11.68
C LEU A 295 -2.43 5.27 11.95
N ASP A 296 -1.58 5.22 12.98
CA ASP A 296 -0.63 6.30 13.30
C ASP A 296 0.37 6.52 12.15
N GLU A 297 1.02 5.44 11.70
CA GLU A 297 1.92 5.43 10.54
C GLU A 297 1.25 6.00 9.27
N ALA A 298 0.05 5.52 8.93
CA ALA A 298 -0.71 6.01 7.77
C ALA A 298 -1.11 7.49 7.92
N PHE A 299 -1.50 7.91 9.13
CA PHE A 299 -1.89 9.28 9.41
C PHE A 299 -0.72 10.25 9.18
N ASP A 300 0.44 9.96 9.77
CA ASP A 300 1.61 10.83 9.65
C ASP A 300 2.09 10.93 8.19
N PHE A 301 2.09 9.83 7.43
CA PHE A 301 2.46 9.82 6.01
C PHE A 301 1.55 10.70 5.13
N VAL A 302 0.23 10.65 5.33
CA VAL A 302 -0.71 11.52 4.60
C VAL A 302 -0.65 12.96 5.13
N LYS A 303 -0.39 13.15 6.44
CA LYS A 303 -0.25 14.46 7.09
C LYS A 303 0.97 15.24 6.58
N GLN A 304 2.09 14.57 6.36
CA GLN A 304 3.29 15.18 5.76
C GLN A 304 3.02 15.71 4.35
N ARG A 305 2.22 14.99 3.54
CA ARG A 305 1.85 15.38 2.17
C ARG A 305 0.75 16.45 2.12
N ARG A 306 -0.28 16.34 2.95
CA ARG A 306 -1.36 17.34 3.08
C ARG A 306 -1.58 17.69 4.54
N SER A 307 -0.82 18.68 5.01
CA SER A 307 -0.82 19.16 6.41
C SER A 307 -2.19 19.57 6.96
N VAL A 308 -3.17 19.84 6.09
CA VAL A 308 -4.55 20.17 6.50
C VAL A 308 -5.44 18.97 6.80
N ILE A 309 -5.02 17.71 6.57
CA ILE A 309 -5.90 16.57 6.89
C ILE A 309 -6.28 16.56 8.38
N SER A 310 -7.57 16.32 8.61
CA SER A 310 -8.20 16.24 9.92
C SER A 310 -9.53 15.49 9.77
N PRO A 311 -9.51 14.14 9.70
CA PRO A 311 -10.70 13.32 9.86
C PRO A 311 -11.47 13.74 11.11
N ASN A 312 -12.79 13.85 11.00
CA ASN A 312 -13.61 14.13 12.18
C ASN A 312 -13.48 12.99 13.22
N PHE A 313 -13.77 13.27 14.49
CA PHE A 313 -13.52 12.33 15.59
C PHE A 313 -14.24 10.97 15.45
N ASN A 314 -15.46 10.98 14.89
CA ASN A 314 -16.22 9.76 14.59
C ASN A 314 -15.51 8.91 13.53
N PHE A 315 -15.01 9.53 12.45
CA PHE A 315 -14.21 8.83 11.45
C PHE A 315 -12.88 8.32 11.99
N MET A 316 -12.26 9.01 12.94
CA MET A 316 -11.06 8.52 13.62
C MET A 316 -11.36 7.26 14.47
N GLY A 317 -12.50 7.23 15.17
CA GLY A 317 -12.98 6.03 15.88
C GLY A 317 -13.24 4.84 14.93
N GLN A 318 -13.84 5.11 13.77
CA GLN A 318 -14.07 4.11 12.73
C GLN A 318 -12.76 3.59 12.09
N LEU A 319 -11.76 4.45 11.90
CA LEU A 319 -10.43 4.04 11.44
C LEU A 319 -9.73 3.12 12.46
N LEU A 320 -9.83 3.41 13.76
CA LEU A 320 -9.33 2.53 14.83
C LEU A 320 -10.05 1.17 14.84
N GLN A 321 -11.38 1.17 14.63
CA GLN A 321 -12.16 -0.06 14.53
C GLN A 321 -11.77 -0.89 13.28
N TRP A 322 -11.47 -0.24 12.16
CA TRP A 322 -10.96 -0.88 10.95
C TRP A 322 -9.55 -1.47 11.15
N GLU A 323 -8.63 -0.74 11.79
CA GLU A 323 -7.31 -1.27 12.15
C GLU A 323 -7.42 -2.56 12.99
N ALA A 324 -8.31 -2.59 13.97
CA ALA A 324 -8.56 -3.78 14.79
C ALA A 324 -9.15 -4.95 13.99
N GLN A 325 -10.01 -4.68 13.00
CA GLN A 325 -10.57 -5.69 12.09
C GLN A 325 -9.47 -6.28 11.18
N LEU A 326 -8.61 -5.45 10.60
CA LEU A 326 -7.49 -5.91 9.75
C LEU A 326 -6.50 -6.79 10.51
N HIS A 327 -6.25 -6.51 11.79
CA HIS A 327 -5.38 -7.32 12.65
C HIS A 327 -6.02 -8.65 13.09
N SER A 328 -7.34 -8.68 13.30
CA SER A 328 -8.07 -9.89 13.73
C SER A 328 -8.46 -10.82 12.57
N ALA A 329 -8.61 -10.29 11.35
CA ALA A 329 -8.90 -11.07 10.14
C ALA A 329 -7.70 -11.88 9.59
N ALA A 330 -6.51 -11.80 10.22
CA ALA A 330 -5.38 -12.65 9.86
C ALA A 330 -5.69 -14.13 10.16
N PRO A 331 -5.75 -15.02 9.15
CA PRO A 331 -6.37 -16.33 9.32
C PRO A 331 -5.67 -17.18 10.40
N PRO A 332 -6.42 -17.94 11.20
CA PRO A 332 -5.85 -19.03 11.99
C PRO A 332 -5.35 -20.10 11.02
N SER A 333 -4.04 -20.29 10.94
CA SER A 333 -3.44 -21.42 10.23
C SER A 333 -3.97 -22.71 10.84
N GLY A 334 -4.75 -23.48 10.07
CA GLY A 334 -5.43 -24.66 10.58
C GLY A 334 -4.47 -25.66 11.20
N ASN A 335 -4.77 -26.10 12.43
CA ASN A 335 -4.05 -27.21 13.05
C ASN A 335 -4.25 -28.47 12.20
N ALA A 336 -3.18 -28.90 11.52
CA ALA A 336 -3.11 -30.23 10.96
C ALA A 336 -3.30 -31.24 12.10
N LYS A 337 -4.36 -32.04 12.02
CA LYS A 337 -4.58 -33.17 12.93
C LYS A 337 -3.46 -34.18 12.71
N ASN A 338 -2.55 -34.33 13.66
CA ASN A 338 -1.64 -35.45 13.63
C ASN A 338 -2.31 -36.64 14.33
N CYS A 339 -2.82 -37.58 13.53
CA CYS A 339 -3.16 -38.90 14.03
C CYS A 339 -1.88 -39.69 14.24
N SER A 340 -1.60 -40.11 15.47
CA SER A 340 -0.59 -41.11 15.77
C SER A 340 -1.14 -42.08 16.82
N SER A 341 -1.47 -43.28 16.35
CA SER A 341 -1.77 -44.44 17.17
C SER A 341 -0.56 -44.89 17.96
N HIS A 342 -0.72 -45.29 19.23
CA HIS A 342 -0.20 -46.52 19.83
C HIS A 342 -0.88 -46.73 21.21
N GLY A 343 -0.84 -47.95 21.75
CA GLY A 343 -1.45 -48.31 23.05
C GLY A 343 -0.75 -47.68 24.26
N GLU A 344 -1.15 -47.95 25.51
CA GLU A 344 -1.96 -49.08 26.01
C GLU A 344 -2.43 -48.81 27.47
N VAL A 345 -3.30 -49.69 28.01
CA VAL A 345 -3.61 -49.92 29.45
C VAL A 345 -4.43 -48.86 30.25
N ARG A 346 -5.56 -49.33 30.79
CA ARG A 346 -6.34 -48.81 31.96
C ARG A 346 -5.90 -49.59 33.23
N PRO A 347 -5.94 -49.03 34.47
CA PRO A 347 -7.17 -48.64 35.20
C PRO A 347 -6.98 -47.32 36.01
N PHE A 348 -7.87 -46.80 36.87
CA PHE A 348 -8.92 -47.37 37.73
C PHE A 348 -10.05 -46.34 38.00
N CYS A 349 -11.09 -46.72 38.74
CA CYS A 349 -12.34 -45.98 38.92
C CYS A 349 -12.54 -45.46 40.35
N SER A 350 -13.06 -44.24 40.52
CA SER A 350 -13.78 -43.81 41.73
C SER A 350 -14.66 -42.57 41.50
N SER A 351 -15.98 -42.77 41.59
CA SER A 351 -17.00 -41.72 41.76
C SER A 351 -17.04 -41.26 43.24
N PRO A 352 -17.78 -40.18 43.63
CA PRO A 352 -19.25 -40.24 43.67
C PRO A 352 -20.02 -38.92 43.35
N SER A 353 -21.30 -39.10 42.97
CA SER A 353 -22.51 -38.26 43.20
C SER A 353 -22.37 -36.76 43.58
N THR A 354 -23.15 -35.84 43.00
CA THR A 354 -24.61 -35.76 43.27
C THR A 354 -25.51 -35.29 42.11
N SER A 355 -26.81 -35.56 42.29
CA SER A 355 -27.93 -35.54 41.34
C SER A 355 -28.81 -34.28 41.38
N ILE A 356 -29.82 -34.25 40.47
CA ILE A 356 -31.03 -33.37 40.40
C ILE A 356 -30.77 -32.04 39.64
N SER A 357 -31.52 -31.66 38.58
CA SER A 357 -32.58 -32.36 37.80
C SER A 357 -32.85 -31.69 36.42
N SER A 358 -34.00 -31.97 35.78
CA SER A 358 -34.61 -31.21 34.67
C SER A 358 -36.14 -31.26 34.82
N PRO A 359 -36.90 -30.38 34.13
CA PRO A 359 -37.69 -30.90 33.01
C PRO A 359 -37.77 -29.98 31.76
N ALA A 360 -38.16 -30.56 30.63
CA ALA A 360 -38.38 -29.92 29.33
C ALA A 360 -39.92 -29.82 29.04
N PRO A 361 -40.49 -29.69 27.80
CA PRO A 361 -39.92 -29.48 26.45
C PRO A 361 -40.74 -28.55 25.48
N ARG A 362 -40.34 -28.52 24.19
CA ARG A 362 -41.06 -28.04 22.96
C ARG A 362 -41.01 -26.51 22.72
N LYS A 363 -41.04 -26.00 21.47
CA LYS A 363 -41.52 -26.55 20.18
C LYS A 363 -40.52 -26.43 19.02
N ARG A 364 -40.75 -27.25 17.98
CA ARG A 364 -40.05 -27.32 16.69
C ARG A 364 -40.90 -26.61 15.63
N ILE A 365 -40.31 -25.72 14.81
CA ILE A 365 -40.92 -25.21 13.58
C ILE A 365 -40.00 -25.58 12.40
N ARG A 366 -40.60 -25.84 11.23
CA ARG A 366 -39.94 -26.23 9.97
C ARG A 366 -40.26 -25.21 8.87
N SER A 367 -39.49 -25.29 7.78
CA SER A 367 -39.62 -24.55 6.51
C SER A 367 -39.14 -23.09 6.55
N ALA A 368 -38.63 -22.50 5.45
CA ALA A 368 -38.61 -22.99 4.08
C ALA A 368 -37.23 -22.86 3.39
N SER A 369 -37.04 -23.61 2.30
CA SER A 369 -35.95 -23.45 1.34
C SER A 369 -36.28 -22.33 0.35
N CYS A 370 -35.28 -21.56 -0.08
CA CYS A 370 -35.32 -20.86 -1.36
C CYS A 370 -33.92 -20.83 -2.01
N ALA A 371 -33.88 -20.80 -3.33
CA ALA A 371 -32.69 -21.07 -4.17
C ALA A 371 -31.72 -19.87 -4.28
N PRO A 372 -30.44 -20.09 -4.66
CA PRO A 372 -29.49 -18.99 -4.86
C PRO A 372 -29.83 -18.15 -6.10
N LEU A 373 -29.72 -16.83 -5.96
CA LEU A 373 -29.84 -15.88 -7.07
C LEU A 373 -28.68 -16.02 -8.06
N ALA A 374 -29.00 -15.90 -9.34
CA ALA A 374 -28.07 -16.15 -10.44
C ALA A 374 -26.96 -15.09 -10.55
N ARG A 375 -25.78 -15.53 -11.01
CA ARG A 375 -24.71 -14.63 -11.49
C ARG A 375 -25.21 -13.88 -12.73
N SER A 376 -25.17 -12.55 -12.69
CA SER A 376 -25.26 -11.73 -13.91
C SER A 376 -23.94 -11.79 -14.70
N PRO A 377 -23.97 -11.64 -16.04
CA PRO A 377 -22.90 -12.12 -16.91
C PRO A 377 -21.70 -11.16 -17.01
N CYS A 378 -20.55 -11.73 -17.36
CA CYS A 378 -19.34 -10.98 -17.72
C CYS A 378 -19.59 -10.13 -18.97
N PHE A 379 -19.41 -8.82 -18.88
CA PHE A 379 -19.26 -7.97 -20.05
C PHE A 379 -17.87 -8.17 -20.66
N VAL A 380 -17.81 -8.86 -21.80
CA VAL A 380 -16.63 -8.89 -22.67
C VAL A 380 -16.74 -7.72 -23.64
N PHE A 381 -15.87 -6.72 -23.50
CA PHE A 381 -15.71 -5.67 -24.51
C PHE A 381 -14.62 -6.06 -25.53
N PRO A 382 -14.79 -5.73 -26.83
CA PRO A 382 -13.85 -6.13 -27.86
C PRO A 382 -12.64 -5.19 -27.93
N MET A 383 -11.45 -5.77 -28.08
CA MET A 383 -10.22 -5.03 -28.41
C MET A 383 -10.36 -4.29 -29.74
N PRO A 384 -9.88 -3.03 -29.87
CA PRO A 384 -9.78 -2.37 -31.16
C PRO A 384 -8.69 -3.02 -32.01
N ARG A 385 -8.98 -3.29 -33.30
CA ARG A 385 -7.97 -3.73 -34.26
C ARG A 385 -7.13 -2.52 -34.70
N GLN A 386 -5.83 -2.55 -34.42
CA GLN A 386 -4.86 -1.82 -35.22
C GLN A 386 -4.46 -2.69 -36.41
N ASP A 387 -4.55 -2.13 -37.62
CA ASP A 387 -3.64 -2.33 -38.76
C ASP A 387 -4.32 -1.91 -40.08
N GLN A 388 -3.89 -0.76 -40.63
CA GLN A 388 -3.73 -0.57 -42.08
C GLN A 388 -2.62 0.48 -42.33
N PRO A 389 -1.63 0.19 -43.20
CA PRO A 389 -0.61 1.16 -43.58
C PRO A 389 -1.11 2.13 -44.66
N LEU A 390 -0.77 3.41 -44.51
CA LEU A 390 -1.09 4.46 -45.47
C LEU A 390 -0.17 4.37 -46.71
N MET A 391 -0.73 4.37 -47.92
CA MET A 391 0.06 4.48 -49.15
C MET A 391 0.56 5.92 -49.35
N SER A 392 1.80 6.07 -49.81
CA SER A 392 2.38 7.35 -50.23
C SER A 392 1.88 7.77 -51.62
N PRO A 393 1.52 9.04 -51.85
CA PRO A 393 1.24 9.56 -53.18
C PRO A 393 2.52 9.84 -53.98
N SER A 394 2.38 9.82 -55.31
CA SER A 394 3.35 10.38 -56.27
C SER A 394 2.98 11.81 -56.64
#